data_AF-A0A918QVJ8-F1
#
_entry.id   AF-A0A918QVJ8-F1
#
_cell.length_a   1.000
_cell.length_b   1.000
_cell.length_c   1.000
_cell.angle_alpha   90.00
_cell.angle_beta   90.00
_cell.angle_gamma   90.00
#
_symmetry.space_group_name_H-M   'P 1'
#
loop_
_entity.id
_entity.type
_entity.pdbx_description
1 polymer ?
#
loop_
_entity_poly.entity_id
_entity_poly.type
_entity_poly.pdbx_seq_one_letter_code
_entity_poly.pdbx_strand_id
1 'polypeptide(L)'
;MTDWTVLVPVVALIALVFSWGRDLPSYAVILVSLCLAGAVLAAVHHAEVVAHRVGEPFGSIVLAVAVTVIEVALIVTLMADGGPKTASLARDTVFAAVMITCNGIVGMSLLVGALRNRVAVFNAEGSGAALATVATLAVLSLVLPTFTTSKPGPEFSTAQLTFAAVASLALYGLFIAVQTVRHRDYFLPVDTKRIRKEAAQAAAAAAAGEDDEHAEPPTSRAALISLGLLLVALVAVVGNAKAVSPTIEKGVADAGLPNAVVGVIIALLVLLPETLAAVRAARRDRVQTSLNLAYGSAIASIGLTIPAIALASVWLSGPLLLGLGPIHMVLLALTVVVSALTIVPGRATLLQGGVHLVLFAGFLFLAVSP
;
A
#
# COMPACT_ATOMS: atom_id res chain seq x y z
N MET A 1 18.66 15.40 21.74
CA MET A 1 17.67 15.94 20.79
C MET A 1 16.56 14.91 20.72
N THR A 2 15.34 15.27 21.12
CA THR A 2 14.20 14.34 21.15
C THR A 2 13.67 14.18 19.74
N ASP A 3 14.21 13.20 19.01
CA ASP A 3 13.71 12.87 17.68
C ASP A 3 12.26 12.41 17.79
N TRP A 4 11.39 13.04 17.01
CA TRP A 4 9.95 12.76 17.00
C TRP A 4 9.67 11.28 16.74
N THR A 5 10.54 10.60 15.99
CA THR A 5 10.46 9.17 15.67
C THR A 5 10.57 8.28 16.90
N VAL A 6 11.22 8.73 17.98
CA VAL A 6 11.29 8.01 19.26
C VAL A 6 10.15 8.40 20.18
N LEU A 7 9.80 9.69 20.23
CA LEU A 7 8.77 10.20 21.12
C LEU A 7 7.36 9.73 20.71
N VAL A 8 7.05 9.77 19.41
CA VAL A 8 5.70 9.51 18.90
C VAL A 8 5.21 8.09 19.18
N PRO A 9 5.99 7.00 18.96
CA PRO A 9 5.57 5.65 19.35
C PRO A 9 5.25 5.52 20.84
N VAL A 10 6.05 6.17 21.70
CA VAL A 10 5.84 6.14 23.16
C VAL A 10 4.58 6.91 23.55
N VAL A 11 4.39 8.11 23.00
CA VAL A 11 3.18 8.91 23.23
C VAL A 11 1.93 8.18 22.74
N ALA A 12 2.00 7.54 21.57
CA ALA A 12 0.90 6.75 21.04
C ALA A 12 0.61 5.51 21.89
N LEU A 13 1.64 4.87 22.46
CA LEU A 13 1.44 3.78 23.41
C LEU A 13 0.79 4.27 24.71
N ILE A 14 1.17 5.44 25.20
CA ILE A 14 0.54 6.06 26.37
C ILE A 14 -0.93 6.38 26.07
N ALA A 15 -1.21 6.98 24.91
CA ALA A 15 -2.58 7.25 24.47
C ALA A 15 -3.40 5.95 24.39
N LEU A 16 -2.80 4.85 23.93
CA LEU A 16 -3.43 3.54 23.93
C LEU A 16 -3.79 3.07 25.34
N VAL A 17 -2.87 3.15 26.30
CA VAL A 17 -3.12 2.77 27.70
C VAL A 17 -4.29 3.57 28.29
N PHE A 18 -4.39 4.87 27.97
CA PHE A 18 -5.48 5.71 28.46
C PHE A 18 -6.82 5.47 27.76
N SER A 19 -6.81 4.96 26.53
CA SER A 19 -8.02 4.69 25.75
C SER A 19 -8.51 3.24 25.86
N TRP A 20 -7.66 2.32 26.33
CA TRP A 20 -7.97 0.89 26.34
C TRP A 20 -9.22 0.57 27.15
N GLY A 21 -10.23 0.01 26.48
CA GLY A 21 -11.48 -0.42 27.11
C GLY A 21 -12.35 0.71 27.66
N ARG A 22 -12.19 1.95 27.16
CA ARG A 22 -12.96 3.12 27.61
C ARG A 22 -13.68 3.78 26.44
N ASP A 23 -14.89 4.27 26.71
CA ASP A 23 -15.57 5.19 25.80
C ASP A 23 -14.88 6.55 25.82
N LEU A 24 -14.44 7.00 24.65
CA LEU A 24 -13.69 8.25 24.51
C LEU A 24 -14.62 9.42 24.16
N PRO A 25 -14.51 10.57 24.84
CA PRO A 25 -15.14 11.80 24.37
C PRO A 25 -14.49 12.27 23.06
N SER A 26 -15.22 13.06 22.26
CA SER A 26 -14.80 13.43 20.89
C SER A 26 -13.39 14.06 20.81
N TYR A 27 -13.01 14.90 21.79
CA TYR A 27 -11.67 15.49 21.82
C TYR A 27 -10.57 14.45 22.06
N ALA A 28 -10.83 13.43 22.87
CA ALA A 28 -9.89 12.36 23.14
C ALA A 28 -9.74 11.45 21.92
N VAL A 29 -10.82 11.19 21.18
CA VAL A 29 -10.74 10.46 19.91
C VAL A 29 -9.86 11.21 18.91
N ILE A 30 -10.03 12.53 18.75
CA ILE A 30 -9.18 13.33 17.85
C ILE A 30 -7.71 13.19 18.25
N LEU A 31 -7.39 13.27 19.54
CA LEU A 31 -6.03 13.11 20.03
C LEU A 31 -5.47 11.70 19.74
N VAL A 32 -6.26 10.65 19.98
CA VAL A 32 -5.87 9.26 19.70
C VAL A 32 -5.70 9.04 18.20
N SER A 33 -6.54 9.62 17.35
CA SER A 33 -6.41 9.58 15.89
C SER A 33 -5.12 10.26 15.39
N LEU A 34 -4.74 11.39 15.99
CA LEU A 34 -3.47 12.05 15.69
C LEU A 34 -2.27 11.20 16.15
N CYS A 35 -2.37 10.57 17.33
CA CYS A 35 -1.37 9.64 17.83
C CYS A 35 -1.24 8.41 16.92
N LEU A 36 -2.35 7.88 16.42
CA LEU A 36 -2.39 6.78 15.45
C LEU A 36 -1.68 7.17 14.16
N ALA A 37 -2.03 8.31 13.55
CA ALA A 37 -1.39 8.79 12.33
C ALA A 37 0.13 8.99 12.52
N GLY A 38 0.53 9.57 13.66
CA GLY A 38 1.94 9.71 14.03
C GLY A 38 2.63 8.36 14.20
N ALA A 39 1.98 7.39 14.86
CA ALA A 39 2.53 6.06 15.08
C ALA A 39 2.71 5.28 13.77
N VAL A 40 1.80 5.43 12.81
CA VAL A 40 1.95 4.86 11.45
C VAL A 40 3.19 5.44 10.77
N LEU A 41 3.35 6.77 10.76
CA LEU A 41 4.52 7.42 10.17
C LEU A 41 5.84 7.01 10.86
N ALA A 42 5.84 6.90 12.20
CA ALA A 42 7.00 6.46 12.95
C ALA A 42 7.31 4.97 12.72
N ALA A 43 6.30 4.10 12.62
CA ALA A 43 6.47 2.69 12.30
C ALA A 43 7.14 2.52 10.94
N VAL A 44 6.66 3.20 9.90
CA VAL A 44 7.28 3.15 8.57
C VAL A 44 8.70 3.67 8.61
N HIS A 45 8.97 4.78 9.31
CA HIS A 45 10.33 5.28 9.47
C HIS A 45 11.27 4.24 10.11
N HIS A 46 10.85 3.60 11.21
CA HIS A 46 11.68 2.57 11.83
C HIS A 46 11.84 1.33 10.96
N ALA A 47 10.82 0.95 10.18
CA ALA A 47 10.92 -0.10 9.18
C ALA A 47 11.94 0.26 8.08
N GLU A 48 11.98 1.51 7.62
CA GLU A 48 12.99 2.02 6.68
C GLU A 48 14.40 1.94 7.27
N VAL A 49 14.59 2.31 8.55
CA VAL A 49 15.90 2.23 9.21
C VAL A 49 16.39 0.77 9.30
N VAL A 50 15.50 -0.15 9.66
CA VAL A 50 15.81 -1.59 9.70
C VAL A 50 16.10 -2.09 8.29
N ALA A 51 15.31 -1.72 7.29
CA ALA A 51 15.51 -2.07 5.90
C ALA A 51 16.87 -1.58 5.37
N HIS A 52 17.26 -0.35 5.69
CA HIS A 52 18.54 0.22 5.28
C HIS A 52 19.72 -0.49 5.94
N ARG A 53 19.56 -0.97 7.18
CA ARG A 53 20.59 -1.80 7.83
C ARG A 53 20.76 -3.15 7.15
N VAL A 54 19.64 -3.78 6.80
CA VAL A 54 19.58 -5.09 6.15
C VAL A 54 20.20 -5.02 4.75
N GLY A 55 20.05 -3.88 4.06
CA GLY A 55 20.61 -3.64 2.75
C GLY A 55 19.80 -4.27 1.63
N GLU A 56 20.09 -3.89 0.38
CA GLU A 56 19.42 -4.46 -0.78
C GLU A 56 19.92 -5.87 -1.09
N PRO A 57 19.04 -6.80 -1.53
CA PRO A 57 17.61 -6.58 -1.81
C PRO A 57 16.66 -6.82 -0.63
N PHE A 58 17.14 -7.37 0.49
CA PHE A 58 16.27 -7.83 1.57
C PHE A 58 15.59 -6.70 2.35
N GLY A 59 16.16 -5.49 2.35
CA GLY A 59 15.58 -4.32 2.99
C GLY A 59 14.21 -3.95 2.44
N SER A 60 14.00 -4.01 1.12
CA SER A 60 12.70 -3.69 0.51
C SER A 60 11.62 -4.71 0.92
N ILE A 61 12.00 -5.98 1.10
CA ILE A 61 11.10 -7.03 1.60
C ILE A 61 10.72 -6.73 3.06
N VAL A 62 11.68 -6.37 3.90
CA VAL A 62 11.41 -6.02 5.31
C VAL A 62 10.43 -4.86 5.42
N LEU A 63 10.62 -3.81 4.61
CA LEU A 63 9.71 -2.67 4.58
C LEU A 63 8.30 -3.08 4.15
N ALA A 64 8.18 -3.83 3.04
CA ALA A 64 6.89 -4.29 2.53
C ALA A 64 6.15 -5.15 3.57
N VAL A 65 6.84 -6.10 4.20
CA VAL A 65 6.27 -6.96 5.25
C VAL A 65 5.84 -6.12 6.45
N ALA A 66 6.63 -5.15 6.90
CA ALA A 66 6.28 -4.30 8.04
C ALA A 66 4.99 -3.52 7.79
N VAL A 67 4.84 -2.93 6.60
CA VAL A 67 3.64 -2.18 6.20
C VAL A 67 2.43 -3.09 6.09
N THR A 68 2.59 -4.28 5.48
CA THR A 68 1.47 -5.23 5.39
C THR A 68 1.09 -5.81 6.75
N VAL A 69 2.02 -5.97 7.68
CA VAL A 69 1.70 -6.36 9.06
C VAL A 69 0.80 -5.31 9.72
N ILE A 70 1.04 -4.01 9.49
CA ILE A 70 0.15 -2.95 9.96
C ILE A 70 -1.25 -3.14 9.35
N GLU A 71 -1.32 -3.26 8.02
CA GLU A 71 -2.57 -3.41 7.28
C GLU A 71 -3.40 -4.60 7.77
N VAL A 72 -2.79 -5.79 7.81
CA VAL A 72 -3.44 -7.04 8.21
C VAL A 72 -3.87 -6.99 9.66
N ALA A 73 -3.01 -6.49 10.56
CA ALA A 73 -3.35 -6.43 11.97
C ALA A 73 -4.56 -5.51 12.23
N LEU A 74 -4.67 -4.40 11.49
CA LEU A 74 -5.84 -3.53 11.53
C LEU A 74 -7.10 -4.25 11.02
N ILE A 75 -7.03 -4.89 9.84
CA ILE A 75 -8.16 -5.62 9.26
C ILE A 75 -8.64 -6.71 10.22
N VAL A 76 -7.74 -7.57 10.71
CA VAL A 76 -8.06 -8.70 11.59
C VAL A 76 -8.64 -8.22 12.92
N THR A 77 -8.09 -7.17 13.51
CA THR A 77 -8.58 -6.63 14.79
C THR A 77 -10.01 -6.09 14.65
N LEU A 78 -10.27 -5.35 13.59
CA LEU A 78 -11.61 -4.79 13.34
C LEU A 78 -12.63 -5.86 12.96
N MET A 79 -12.21 -6.87 12.20
CA MET A 79 -13.07 -8.02 11.89
C MET A 79 -13.41 -8.84 13.13
N ALA A 80 -12.49 -8.97 14.09
CA ALA A 80 -12.72 -9.71 15.33
C ALA A 80 -13.77 -9.03 16.23
N ASP A 81 -13.81 -7.70 16.25
CA ASP A 81 -14.70 -6.93 17.14
C ASP A 81 -16.01 -6.46 16.46
N GLY A 82 -16.03 -6.26 15.14
CA GLY A 82 -17.09 -5.54 14.42
C GLY A 82 -18.30 -6.37 13.95
N GLY A 83 -18.30 -7.69 14.21
CA GLY A 83 -19.43 -8.57 13.93
C GLY A 83 -19.81 -8.67 12.44
N PRO A 84 -21.10 -8.86 12.08
CA PRO A 84 -21.52 -9.05 10.69
C PRO A 84 -21.25 -7.85 9.78
N LYS A 85 -21.15 -6.64 10.33
CA LYS A 85 -20.93 -5.40 9.56
C LYS A 85 -19.52 -5.32 8.98
N THR A 86 -18.56 -6.04 9.55
CA THR A 86 -17.16 -6.10 9.09
C THR A 86 -16.88 -7.28 8.17
N ALA A 87 -17.90 -8.03 7.76
CA ALA A 87 -17.76 -9.19 6.89
C ALA A 87 -17.10 -8.88 5.53
N SER A 88 -17.29 -7.66 5.01
CA SER A 88 -16.64 -7.17 3.79
C SER A 88 -15.43 -6.28 4.02
N LEU A 89 -15.06 -5.99 5.28
CA LEU A 89 -14.04 -4.99 5.59
C LEU A 89 -12.68 -5.35 4.96
N ALA A 90 -12.29 -6.62 5.01
CA ALA A 90 -11.10 -7.14 4.34
C ALA A 90 -11.09 -6.82 2.85
N ARG A 91 -12.18 -7.18 2.15
CA ARG A 91 -12.34 -6.90 0.72
C ARG A 91 -12.27 -5.42 0.43
N ASP A 92 -13.04 -4.62 1.16
CA ASP A 92 -13.20 -3.19 0.90
C ASP A 92 -11.86 -2.46 1.14
N THR A 93 -11.10 -2.87 2.16
CA THR A 93 -9.77 -2.32 2.46
C THR A 93 -8.74 -2.72 1.40
N VAL A 94 -8.63 -4.01 1.05
CA VAL A 94 -7.67 -4.48 0.03
C VAL A 94 -8.02 -3.90 -1.34
N PHE A 95 -9.29 -3.81 -1.70
CA PHE A 95 -9.72 -3.18 -2.94
C PHE A 95 -9.41 -1.68 -2.96
N ALA A 96 -9.65 -0.98 -1.84
CA ALA A 96 -9.26 0.42 -1.71
C ALA A 96 -7.74 0.59 -1.86
N ALA A 97 -6.93 -0.31 -1.28
CA ALA A 97 -5.48 -0.29 -1.43
C ALA A 97 -5.08 -0.36 -2.92
N VAL A 98 -5.66 -1.29 -3.69
CA VAL A 98 -5.43 -1.40 -5.15
C VAL A 98 -5.79 -0.11 -5.88
N MET A 99 -6.95 0.48 -5.59
CA MET A 99 -7.40 1.70 -6.26
C MET A 99 -6.53 2.90 -5.88
N ILE A 100 -6.13 3.02 -4.62
CA ILE A 100 -5.21 4.06 -4.13
C ILE A 100 -3.86 3.90 -4.82
N THR A 101 -3.28 2.71 -4.87
CA THR A 101 -1.95 2.49 -5.47
C THR A 101 -1.97 2.68 -6.98
N CYS A 102 -2.88 2.00 -7.69
CA CYS A 102 -2.88 1.94 -9.15
C CYS A 102 -3.42 3.21 -9.82
N ASN A 103 -4.23 4.01 -9.12
CA ASN A 103 -4.80 5.24 -9.67
C ASN A 103 -4.36 6.48 -8.89
N GLY A 104 -4.44 6.47 -7.56
CA GLY A 104 -4.02 7.59 -6.73
C GLY A 104 -2.51 7.85 -6.81
N ILE A 105 -1.71 6.89 -6.31
CA ILE A 105 -0.24 7.01 -6.23
C ILE A 105 0.37 7.06 -7.62
N VAL A 106 0.02 6.13 -8.52
CA VAL A 106 0.48 6.16 -9.92
C VAL A 106 0.09 7.47 -10.60
N GLY A 107 -1.18 7.89 -10.51
CA GLY A 107 -1.66 9.13 -11.12
C GLY A 107 -0.92 10.38 -10.63
N MET A 108 -0.71 10.50 -9.32
CA MET A 108 0.08 11.59 -8.73
C MET A 108 1.55 11.54 -9.18
N SER A 109 2.14 10.34 -9.24
CA SER A 109 3.53 10.14 -9.66
C SER A 109 3.74 10.57 -11.11
N LEU A 110 2.84 10.16 -12.00
CA LEU A 110 2.86 10.51 -13.41
C LEU A 110 2.59 12.00 -13.62
N LEU A 111 1.60 12.57 -12.93
CA LEU A 111 1.29 14.00 -13.00
C LEU A 111 2.50 14.85 -12.57
N VAL A 112 3.10 14.54 -11.42
CA VAL A 112 4.27 15.24 -10.91
C VAL A 112 5.47 15.09 -11.85
N GLY A 113 5.74 13.88 -12.34
CA GLY A 113 6.82 13.63 -13.29
C GLY A 113 6.63 14.37 -14.62
N ALA A 114 5.41 14.37 -15.15
CA ALA A 114 5.07 15.05 -16.40
C ALA A 114 5.01 16.57 -16.26
N LEU A 115 4.56 17.12 -15.13
CA LEU A 115 4.60 18.57 -14.89
C LEU A 115 6.05 19.10 -14.86
N ARG A 116 6.99 18.29 -14.34
CA ARG A 116 8.40 18.64 -14.29
C ARG A 116 9.11 18.50 -15.63
N ASN A 117 8.88 17.37 -16.32
CA ASN A 117 9.70 16.99 -17.49
C ASN A 117 8.92 16.95 -18.82
N ARG A 118 7.66 17.39 -18.84
CA ARG A 118 6.64 17.24 -19.91
C ARG A 118 6.18 15.79 -20.14
N VAL A 119 7.07 14.83 -19.93
CA VAL A 119 6.82 13.39 -20.05
C VAL A 119 7.48 12.67 -18.89
N ALA A 120 6.75 11.78 -18.22
CA ALA A 120 7.26 10.86 -17.23
C ALA A 120 7.77 9.59 -17.93
N VAL A 121 9.03 9.22 -17.73
CA VAL A 121 9.67 8.06 -18.38
C VAL A 121 9.93 6.97 -17.34
N PHE A 122 9.69 5.72 -17.71
CA PHE A 122 9.84 4.54 -16.85
C PHE A 122 10.04 3.27 -17.69
N ASN A 123 10.44 2.18 -17.05
CA ASN A 123 10.61 0.88 -17.70
C ASN A 123 9.23 0.19 -17.84
N ALA A 124 8.81 -0.03 -19.08
CA ALA A 124 7.53 -0.65 -19.40
C ALA A 124 7.47 -2.13 -19.00
N GLU A 125 8.59 -2.86 -19.10
CA GLU A 125 8.65 -4.30 -18.81
C GLU A 125 8.47 -4.55 -17.31
N GLY A 126 9.22 -3.84 -16.46
CA GLY A 126 9.11 -3.97 -15.01
C GLY A 126 7.76 -3.49 -14.49
N SER A 127 7.31 -2.31 -14.93
CA SER A 127 6.03 -1.74 -14.52
C SER A 127 4.85 -2.57 -15.05
N GLY A 128 4.96 -3.12 -16.26
CA GLY A 128 3.95 -3.96 -16.89
C GLY A 128 3.82 -5.30 -16.20
N ALA A 129 4.94 -5.94 -15.85
CA ALA A 129 4.95 -7.17 -15.05
C ALA A 129 4.34 -6.96 -13.66
N ALA A 130 4.64 -5.82 -13.01
CA ALA A 130 4.05 -5.46 -11.73
C ALA A 130 2.53 -5.27 -11.83
N LEU A 131 2.05 -4.51 -12.83
CA LEU A 131 0.62 -4.33 -13.09
C LEU A 131 -0.08 -5.67 -13.37
N ALA A 132 0.51 -6.53 -14.20
CA ALA A 132 -0.05 -7.85 -14.50
C ALA A 132 -0.20 -8.68 -13.22
N THR A 133 0.80 -8.64 -12.34
CA THR A 133 0.76 -9.32 -11.04
C THR A 133 -0.37 -8.79 -10.17
N VAL A 134 -0.53 -7.46 -10.05
CA VAL A 134 -1.64 -6.85 -9.31
C VAL A 134 -2.99 -7.28 -9.89
N ALA A 135 -3.15 -7.23 -11.21
CA ALA A 135 -4.40 -7.60 -11.88
C ALA A 135 -4.74 -9.08 -11.63
N THR A 136 -3.76 -9.98 -11.75
CA THR A 136 -3.95 -11.40 -11.45
C THR A 136 -4.33 -11.63 -9.98
N LEU A 137 -3.61 -11.02 -9.04
CA LEU A 137 -3.90 -11.13 -7.61
C LEU A 137 -5.31 -10.63 -7.27
N ALA A 138 -5.68 -9.45 -7.79
CA ALA A 138 -6.98 -8.84 -7.54
C ALA A 138 -8.12 -9.67 -8.13
N VAL A 139 -7.99 -10.15 -9.36
CA VAL A 139 -9.02 -10.97 -10.00
C VAL A 139 -9.17 -12.31 -9.29
N LEU A 140 -8.05 -13.02 -9.06
CA LEU A 140 -8.08 -14.34 -8.44
C LEU A 140 -8.58 -14.31 -7.00
N SER A 141 -8.35 -13.22 -6.25
CA SER A 141 -8.69 -13.16 -4.83
C SER A 141 -10.00 -12.42 -4.54
N LEU A 142 -10.35 -11.41 -5.35
CA LEU A 142 -11.47 -10.51 -5.07
C LEU A 142 -12.58 -10.58 -6.13
N VAL A 143 -12.31 -11.00 -7.37
CA VAL A 143 -13.37 -11.11 -8.40
C VAL A 143 -13.96 -12.51 -8.43
N LEU A 144 -13.12 -13.55 -8.45
CA LEU A 144 -13.57 -14.93 -8.54
C LEU A 144 -14.56 -15.39 -7.45
N PRO A 145 -14.48 -14.98 -6.16
CA PRO A 145 -15.44 -15.43 -5.15
C PRO A 145 -16.89 -15.10 -5.50
N THR A 146 -17.13 -14.04 -6.29
CA THR A 146 -18.47 -13.64 -6.75
C THR A 146 -19.06 -14.62 -7.77
N PHE A 147 -18.22 -15.41 -8.45
CA PHE A 147 -18.64 -16.30 -9.54
C PHE A 147 -18.55 -17.80 -9.20
N THR A 148 -17.88 -18.15 -8.11
CA THR A 148 -17.80 -19.54 -7.66
C THR A 148 -19.14 -20.02 -7.08
N THR A 149 -19.49 -21.29 -7.32
CA THR A 149 -20.78 -21.87 -6.89
C THR A 149 -20.68 -22.77 -5.65
N SER A 150 -19.46 -23.00 -5.14
CA SER A 150 -19.21 -23.96 -4.06
C SER A 150 -19.68 -23.50 -2.69
N LYS A 151 -19.88 -22.19 -2.49
CA LYS A 151 -20.42 -21.60 -1.26
C LYS A 151 -21.42 -20.50 -1.65
N PRO A 152 -22.59 -20.40 -0.99
CA PRO A 152 -23.53 -19.31 -1.24
C PRO A 152 -22.92 -17.95 -0.88
N GLY A 153 -23.19 -16.94 -1.72
CA GLY A 153 -22.67 -15.59 -1.53
C GLY A 153 -21.26 -15.39 -2.13
N PRO A 154 -20.72 -14.16 -2.05
CA PRO A 154 -19.42 -13.80 -2.62
C PRO A 154 -18.26 -14.26 -1.73
N GLU A 155 -18.23 -15.56 -1.42
CA GLU A 155 -17.28 -16.18 -0.50
C GLU A 155 -16.57 -17.37 -1.12
N PHE A 156 -15.31 -17.56 -0.73
CA PHE A 156 -14.61 -18.80 -1.05
C PHE A 156 -15.00 -19.94 -0.10
N SER A 157 -15.06 -21.15 -0.65
CA SER A 157 -14.92 -22.38 0.13
C SER A 157 -13.49 -22.51 0.67
N THR A 158 -13.28 -23.35 1.69
CA THR A 158 -11.95 -23.57 2.29
C THR A 158 -10.89 -23.95 1.26
N ALA A 159 -11.22 -24.82 0.30
CA ALA A 159 -10.30 -25.22 -0.76
C ALA A 159 -9.94 -24.06 -1.70
N GLN A 160 -10.93 -23.24 -2.09
CA GLN A 160 -10.71 -22.06 -2.94
C GLN A 160 -9.88 -20.99 -2.22
N LEU A 161 -10.17 -20.74 -0.94
CA LEU A 161 -9.42 -19.77 -0.13
C LEU A 161 -7.97 -20.22 0.08
N THR A 162 -7.75 -21.51 0.33
CA THR A 162 -6.41 -22.10 0.45
C THR A 162 -5.64 -21.94 -0.86
N PHE A 163 -6.28 -22.24 -1.99
CA PHE A 163 -5.67 -22.04 -3.31
C PHE A 163 -5.33 -20.55 -3.55
N ALA A 164 -6.27 -19.64 -3.30
CA ALA A 164 -6.06 -18.20 -3.48
C ALA A 164 -4.92 -17.68 -2.61
N ALA A 165 -4.82 -18.14 -1.35
CA ALA A 165 -3.72 -17.83 -0.44
C ALA A 165 -2.37 -18.33 -0.98
N VAL A 166 -2.27 -19.61 -1.35
CA VAL A 166 -1.01 -20.19 -1.86
C VAL A 166 -0.60 -19.52 -3.18
N ALA A 167 -1.54 -19.31 -4.11
CA ALA A 167 -1.27 -18.64 -5.37
C ALA A 167 -0.82 -17.19 -5.17
N SER A 168 -1.45 -16.48 -4.22
CA SER A 168 -1.09 -15.10 -3.90
C SER A 168 0.32 -14.99 -3.32
N LEU A 169 0.67 -15.88 -2.40
CA LEU A 169 2.01 -15.95 -1.82
C LEU A 169 3.06 -16.35 -2.86
N ALA A 170 2.73 -17.28 -3.75
CA ALA A 170 3.61 -17.70 -4.84
C ALA A 170 3.88 -16.56 -5.83
N LEU A 171 2.84 -15.81 -6.23
CA LEU A 171 3.01 -14.64 -7.10
C LEU A 171 3.80 -13.52 -6.43
N TYR A 172 3.56 -13.24 -5.15
CA TYR A 172 4.37 -12.30 -4.39
C TYR A 172 5.83 -12.73 -4.34
N GLY A 173 6.10 -14.00 -3.99
CA GLY A 173 7.46 -14.54 -3.95
C GLY A 173 8.17 -14.50 -5.30
N LEU A 174 7.45 -14.83 -6.38
CA LEU A 174 7.97 -14.74 -7.75
C LEU A 174 8.28 -13.29 -8.13
N PHE A 175 7.38 -12.36 -7.83
CA PHE A 175 7.59 -10.93 -8.09
C PHE A 175 8.83 -10.41 -7.36
N ILE A 176 8.98 -10.74 -6.07
CA ILE A 176 10.16 -10.39 -5.29
C ILE A 176 11.42 -11.01 -5.93
N ALA A 177 11.42 -12.29 -6.29
CA ALA A 177 12.59 -12.92 -6.91
C ALA A 177 13.00 -12.27 -8.25
N VAL A 178 12.02 -11.85 -9.06
CA VAL A 178 12.25 -11.13 -10.32
C VAL A 178 12.79 -9.73 -10.05
N GLN A 179 12.18 -8.99 -9.12
CA GLN A 179 12.57 -7.62 -8.77
C GLN A 179 13.94 -7.54 -8.12
N THR A 180 14.34 -8.56 -7.36
CA THR A 180 15.55 -8.54 -6.52
C THR A 180 16.75 -9.23 -7.13
N VAL A 181 16.54 -10.30 -7.90
CA VAL A 181 17.63 -11.14 -8.43
C VAL A 181 17.63 -11.18 -9.95
N ARG A 182 16.54 -11.65 -10.57
CA ARG A 182 16.61 -12.05 -12.00
C ARG A 182 16.53 -10.89 -12.99
N HIS A 183 15.72 -9.87 -12.74
CA HIS A 183 15.50 -8.75 -13.66
C HIS A 183 15.50 -7.41 -12.92
N ARG A 184 16.40 -7.26 -11.94
CA ARG A 184 16.52 -6.05 -11.10
C ARG A 184 16.64 -4.77 -11.94
N ASP A 185 17.34 -4.84 -13.07
CA ASP A 185 17.55 -3.70 -13.98
C ASP A 185 16.24 -3.09 -14.51
N TYR A 186 15.15 -3.87 -14.55
CA TYR A 186 13.84 -3.38 -15.00
C TYR A 186 13.16 -2.49 -13.97
N PHE A 187 13.62 -2.53 -12.72
CA PHE A 187 13.07 -1.79 -11.61
C PHE A 187 14.00 -0.66 -11.15
N LEU A 188 15.19 -0.52 -11.74
CA LEU A 188 16.09 0.60 -11.41
C LEU A 188 15.60 1.91 -12.06
N PRO A 189 15.89 3.08 -11.45
CA PRO A 189 15.54 4.38 -12.03
C PRO A 189 16.00 4.49 -13.48
N VAL A 190 15.08 4.86 -14.38
CA VAL A 190 15.44 5.15 -15.77
C VAL A 190 16.19 6.48 -15.81
N ASP A 191 17.45 6.42 -16.20
CA ASP A 191 18.39 7.51 -16.12
C ASP A 191 18.14 8.53 -17.26
N THR A 192 17.06 9.29 -17.13
CA THR A 192 16.62 10.29 -18.13
C THR A 192 17.65 11.41 -18.30
N LYS A 193 18.41 11.69 -17.24
CA LYS A 193 19.58 12.57 -17.29
C LYS A 193 20.67 11.96 -18.14
N ARG A 194 21.02 10.68 -17.97
CA ARG A 194 22.02 10.00 -18.82
C ARG A 194 21.61 9.96 -20.28
N ILE A 195 20.34 9.73 -20.62
CA ILE A 195 19.86 9.76 -22.02
C ILE A 195 19.93 11.19 -22.62
N ARG A 196 19.54 12.23 -21.87
CA ARG A 196 19.71 13.63 -22.30
C ARG A 196 21.18 14.05 -22.37
N LYS A 197 22.00 13.56 -21.44
CA LYS A 197 23.44 13.82 -21.39
C LYS A 197 24.12 13.08 -22.52
N GLU A 198 23.77 11.83 -22.86
CA GLU A 198 24.25 11.04 -24.00
C GLU A 198 23.85 11.68 -25.35
N ALA A 199 22.62 12.20 -25.47
CA ALA A 199 22.19 12.97 -26.64
C ALA A 199 22.93 14.32 -26.78
N ALA A 200 23.40 14.91 -25.68
CA ALA A 200 24.24 16.11 -25.66
C ALA A 200 25.76 15.80 -25.69
N GLN A 201 26.18 14.60 -25.27
CA GLN A 201 27.57 14.12 -25.14
C GLN A 201 28.04 13.39 -26.38
N ALA A 202 27.16 13.13 -27.35
CA ALA A 202 27.57 12.95 -28.75
C ALA A 202 28.37 14.17 -29.29
N ALA A 203 28.38 15.31 -28.57
CA ALA A 203 29.23 16.47 -28.82
C ALA A 203 30.38 16.70 -27.81
N ALA A 204 30.51 15.90 -26.73
CA ALA A 204 31.56 16.11 -25.73
C ALA A 204 31.80 14.84 -24.89
N ALA A 205 32.52 13.89 -25.46
CA ALA A 205 33.01 12.71 -24.75
C ALA A 205 34.25 13.05 -23.90
N ALA A 206 34.26 12.50 -22.68
CA ALA A 206 35.37 12.33 -21.73
C ALA A 206 35.34 13.24 -20.48
N ALA A 207 34.70 12.77 -19.41
CA ALA A 207 35.27 12.70 -18.05
C ALA A 207 34.22 12.33 -16.97
N ALA A 208 34.67 11.44 -16.08
CA ALA A 208 34.24 11.23 -14.69
C ALA A 208 32.87 10.56 -14.43
N GLY A 209 32.96 9.37 -13.82
CA GLY A 209 31.89 8.76 -13.02
C GLY A 209 31.78 9.39 -11.63
N GLU A 210 30.99 8.72 -10.77
CA GLU A 210 30.60 9.08 -9.38
C GLU A 210 29.40 10.08 -9.33
N ASP A 211 28.37 9.95 -8.49
CA ASP A 211 28.18 9.30 -7.19
C ASP A 211 26.73 8.78 -7.07
N ASP A 212 26.54 7.55 -6.57
CA ASP A 212 25.27 7.18 -5.94
C ASP A 212 25.42 7.46 -4.44
N GLU A 213 24.65 8.41 -3.95
CA GLU A 213 24.65 8.92 -2.57
C GLU A 213 24.06 7.83 -1.64
N HIS A 214 24.83 6.76 -1.40
CA HIS A 214 24.54 5.78 -0.36
C HIS A 214 24.89 6.41 0.99
N ALA A 215 23.88 6.84 1.74
CA ALA A 215 24.06 7.15 3.15
C ALA A 215 24.70 5.94 3.86
N GLU A 216 25.62 6.17 4.78
CA GLU A 216 26.24 5.07 5.52
C GLU A 216 25.16 4.25 6.26
N PRO A 217 25.23 2.91 6.25
CA PRO A 217 24.24 2.09 6.92
C PRO A 217 24.21 2.42 8.43
N PRO A 218 23.01 2.50 9.05
CA PRO A 218 22.90 2.85 10.45
C PRO A 218 23.65 1.84 11.32
N THR A 219 24.17 2.28 12.47
CA THR A 219 24.88 1.39 13.39
C THR A 219 23.97 0.25 13.86
N SER A 220 24.55 -0.91 14.21
CA SER A 220 23.78 -2.07 14.71
C SER A 220 22.92 -1.73 15.93
N ARG A 221 23.39 -0.81 16.79
CA ARG A 221 22.63 -0.31 17.94
C ARG A 221 21.42 0.52 17.50
N ALA A 222 21.58 1.40 16.50
CA ALA A 222 20.48 2.18 15.95
C ALA A 222 19.42 1.27 15.30
N ALA A 223 19.84 0.27 14.53
CA ALA A 223 18.93 -0.69 13.91
C ALA A 223 18.14 -1.52 14.95
N LEU A 224 18.79 -1.97 16.04
CA LEU A 224 18.12 -2.69 17.13
C LEU A 224 17.13 -1.79 17.89
N ILE A 225 17.49 -0.53 18.15
CA ILE A 225 16.57 0.44 18.77
C ILE A 225 15.37 0.69 17.85
N SER A 226 15.59 0.88 16.55
CA SER A 226 14.51 1.04 15.58
C SER A 226 13.64 -0.21 15.47
N LEU A 227 14.21 -1.41 15.53
CA LEU A 227 13.42 -2.64 15.59
C LEU A 227 12.52 -2.69 16.84
N GLY A 228 13.05 -2.34 18.01
CA GLY A 228 12.26 -2.25 19.24
C GLY A 228 11.15 -1.19 19.15
N LEU A 229 11.47 -0.01 18.62
CA LEU A 229 10.49 1.07 18.44
C LEU A 229 9.46 0.76 17.35
N LEU A 230 9.83 0.00 16.32
CA LEU A 230 8.91 -0.52 15.32
C LEU A 230 7.86 -1.40 16.00
N LEU A 231 8.27 -2.36 16.84
CA LEU A 231 7.33 -3.21 17.57
C LEU A 231 6.41 -2.40 18.49
N VAL A 232 6.94 -1.40 19.20
CA VAL A 232 6.14 -0.49 20.03
C VAL A 232 5.13 0.29 19.18
N ALA A 233 5.58 0.82 18.04
CA ALA A 233 4.73 1.55 17.12
C ALA A 233 3.63 0.64 16.54
N LEU A 234 3.93 -0.61 16.19
CA LEU A 234 2.92 -1.58 15.73
C LEU A 234 1.83 -1.82 16.79
N VAL A 235 2.23 -2.05 18.05
CA VAL A 235 1.26 -2.21 19.16
C VAL A 235 0.41 -0.96 19.31
N ALA A 236 1.03 0.22 19.27
CA ALA A 236 0.31 1.48 19.35
C ALA A 236 -0.63 1.69 18.16
N VAL A 237 -0.22 1.38 16.93
CA VAL A 237 -1.06 1.52 15.73
C VAL A 237 -2.29 0.62 15.82
N VAL A 238 -2.10 -0.67 16.09
CA VAL A 238 -3.21 -1.63 16.16
C VAL A 238 -4.17 -1.27 17.28
N GLY A 239 -3.64 -0.96 18.46
CA GLY A 239 -4.46 -0.63 19.61
C GLY A 239 -5.21 0.70 19.44
N ASN A 240 -4.55 1.76 18.98
CA ASN A 240 -5.20 3.07 18.82
C ASN A 240 -6.23 3.04 17.68
N ALA A 241 -5.98 2.27 16.61
CA ALA A 241 -6.99 2.09 15.58
C ALA A 241 -8.23 1.35 16.09
N LYS A 242 -8.06 0.33 16.94
CA LYS A 242 -9.18 -0.32 17.64
C LYS A 242 -9.93 0.65 18.56
N ALA A 243 -9.22 1.54 19.26
CA ALA A 243 -9.87 2.55 20.10
C ALA A 243 -10.66 3.60 19.28
N VAL A 244 -10.22 3.89 18.06
CA VAL A 244 -10.82 4.91 17.19
C VAL A 244 -11.92 4.33 16.28
N SER A 245 -11.88 3.04 15.96
CA SER A 245 -12.78 2.44 14.97
C SER A 245 -14.28 2.60 15.24
N PRO A 246 -14.80 2.49 16.48
CA PRO A 246 -16.22 2.72 16.72
C PRO A 246 -16.63 4.15 16.39
N THR A 247 -15.72 5.11 16.56
CA THR A 247 -15.97 6.52 16.21
C THR A 247 -15.92 6.74 14.70
N ILE A 248 -15.02 6.07 13.98
CA ILE A 248 -15.01 6.11 12.51
C ILE A 248 -16.31 5.50 11.98
N GLU A 249 -16.70 4.32 12.46
CA GLU A 249 -17.95 3.65 12.06
C GLU A 249 -19.17 4.50 12.36
N LYS A 250 -19.24 5.07 13.56
CA LYS A 250 -20.33 5.98 13.94
C LYS A 250 -20.35 7.23 13.07
N GLY A 251 -19.19 7.85 12.82
CA GLY A 251 -19.10 9.04 11.97
C GLY A 251 -19.55 8.77 10.52
N VAL A 252 -19.17 7.60 9.97
CA VAL A 252 -19.64 7.13 8.66
C VAL A 252 -21.15 6.92 8.68
N ALA A 253 -21.69 6.25 9.70
CA ALA A 253 -23.12 6.00 9.84
C ALA A 253 -23.94 7.29 10.04
N ASP A 254 -23.48 8.21 10.89
CA ASP A 254 -24.12 9.50 11.18
C ASP A 254 -24.14 10.40 9.93
N ALA A 255 -23.13 10.27 9.05
CA ALA A 255 -23.09 10.92 7.75
C ALA A 255 -23.94 10.22 6.66
N GLY A 256 -24.59 9.09 6.99
CA GLY A 256 -25.37 8.31 6.04
C GLY A 256 -24.55 7.57 4.99
N LEU A 257 -23.25 7.35 5.25
CA LEU A 257 -22.32 6.78 4.28
C LEU A 257 -22.22 5.24 4.37
N PRO A 258 -21.85 4.55 3.28
CA PRO A 258 -21.67 3.10 3.29
C PRO A 258 -20.50 2.64 4.18
N ASN A 259 -20.61 1.44 4.79
CA ASN A 259 -19.51 0.84 5.58
C ASN A 259 -18.21 0.66 4.79
N ALA A 260 -18.28 0.53 3.45
CA ALA A 260 -17.10 0.44 2.60
C ALA A 260 -16.15 1.65 2.77
N VAL A 261 -16.68 2.83 3.15
CA VAL A 261 -15.89 4.03 3.45
C VAL A 261 -14.91 3.80 4.60
N VAL A 262 -15.25 2.95 5.58
CA VAL A 262 -14.33 2.59 6.67
C VAL A 262 -13.06 1.92 6.12
N GLY A 263 -13.22 0.97 5.19
CA GLY A 263 -12.10 0.32 4.51
C GLY A 263 -11.25 1.30 3.70
N VAL A 264 -11.87 2.28 3.05
CA VAL A 264 -11.16 3.35 2.32
C VAL A 264 -10.34 4.23 3.27
N ILE A 265 -10.91 4.63 4.42
CA ILE A 265 -10.20 5.43 5.43
C ILE A 265 -8.98 4.67 5.97
N ILE A 266 -9.14 3.39 6.27
CA ILE A 266 -8.03 2.54 6.76
C ILE A 266 -6.94 2.43 5.69
N ALA A 267 -7.30 2.13 4.45
CA ALA A 267 -6.33 2.00 3.36
C ALA A 267 -5.58 3.32 3.12
N LEU A 268 -6.27 4.47 3.17
CA LEU A 268 -5.63 5.79 3.05
C LEU A 268 -4.65 6.07 4.19
N LEU A 269 -5.02 5.72 5.42
CA LEU A 269 -4.15 5.90 6.59
C LEU A 269 -2.87 5.06 6.45
N VAL A 270 -3.00 3.79 6.06
CA VAL A 270 -1.88 2.85 5.96
C VAL A 270 -0.97 3.19 4.80
N LEU A 271 -1.50 3.58 3.64
CA LEU A 271 -0.73 3.88 2.42
C LEU A 271 -0.24 5.34 2.35
N LEU A 272 -0.53 6.16 3.35
CA LEU A 272 -0.11 7.56 3.38
C LEU A 272 1.43 7.70 3.30
N PRO A 273 2.25 6.97 4.09
CA PRO A 273 3.70 7.08 4.04
C PRO A 273 4.27 6.75 2.65
N GLU A 274 3.77 5.68 2.03
CA GLU A 274 4.12 5.21 0.69
C GLU A 274 3.74 6.24 -0.37
N THR A 275 2.55 6.83 -0.25
CA THR A 275 2.09 7.92 -1.12
C THR A 275 3.06 9.10 -1.07
N LEU A 276 3.47 9.51 0.13
CA LEU A 276 4.44 10.59 0.32
C LEU A 276 5.82 10.22 -0.22
N ALA A 277 6.28 8.98 -0.03
CA ALA A 277 7.55 8.49 -0.56
C ALA A 277 7.57 8.46 -2.10
N ALA A 278 6.51 7.94 -2.71
CA ALA A 278 6.32 7.89 -4.15
C ALA A 278 6.31 9.29 -4.76
N VAL A 279 5.46 10.20 -4.25
CA VAL A 279 5.42 11.59 -4.73
C VAL A 279 6.78 12.28 -4.58
N ARG A 280 7.49 12.07 -3.47
CA ARG A 280 8.86 12.60 -3.29
C ARG A 280 9.84 12.04 -4.33
N ALA A 281 9.77 10.74 -4.64
CA ALA A 281 10.60 10.12 -5.66
C ALA A 281 10.30 10.68 -7.06
N ALA A 282 9.02 10.79 -7.43
CA ALA A 282 8.58 11.40 -8.70
C ALA A 282 9.04 12.86 -8.80
N ARG A 283 8.93 13.64 -7.71
CA ARG A 283 9.45 15.02 -7.65
C ARG A 283 10.96 15.07 -7.89
N ARG A 284 11.71 14.03 -7.56
CA ARG A 284 13.17 13.91 -7.77
C ARG A 284 13.54 13.27 -9.11
N ASP A 285 12.61 13.22 -10.07
CA ASP A 285 12.83 12.62 -11.40
C ASP A 285 13.07 11.09 -11.35
N ARG A 286 12.60 10.42 -10.29
CA ARG A 286 12.70 8.97 -10.11
C ARG A 286 11.32 8.33 -10.23
N VAL A 287 10.66 8.51 -11.39
CA VAL A 287 9.30 8.00 -11.64
C VAL A 287 9.24 6.47 -11.53
N GLN A 288 10.26 5.74 -12.02
CA GLN A 288 10.30 4.28 -11.86
C GLN A 288 10.26 3.86 -10.39
N THR A 289 11.03 4.51 -9.52
CA THR A 289 10.98 4.23 -8.07
C THR A 289 9.58 4.46 -7.52
N SER A 290 8.92 5.54 -7.97
CA SER A 290 7.54 5.83 -7.60
C SER A 290 6.55 4.72 -8.00
N LEU A 291 6.68 4.22 -9.24
CA LEU A 291 5.85 3.13 -9.74
C LEU A 291 6.14 1.79 -9.03
N ASN A 292 7.41 1.53 -8.70
CA ASN A 292 7.78 0.35 -7.92
C ASN A 292 7.17 0.40 -6.52
N LEU A 293 7.18 1.56 -5.86
CA LEU A 293 6.53 1.74 -4.56
C LEU A 293 5.02 1.51 -4.68
N ALA A 294 4.38 2.10 -5.69
CA ALA A 294 2.93 1.96 -5.89
C ALA A 294 2.51 0.51 -6.20
N TYR A 295 3.05 -0.10 -7.26
CA TYR A 295 2.68 -1.46 -7.64
C TYR A 295 3.21 -2.49 -6.63
N GLY A 296 4.42 -2.31 -6.10
CA GLY A 296 4.96 -3.18 -5.05
C GLY A 296 4.07 -3.20 -3.81
N SER A 297 3.58 -2.03 -3.38
CA SER A 297 2.61 -1.93 -2.29
C SER A 297 1.31 -2.67 -2.61
N ALA A 298 0.76 -2.51 -3.82
CA ALA A 298 -0.46 -3.21 -4.24
C ALA A 298 -0.30 -4.74 -4.23
N ILE A 299 0.84 -5.24 -4.75
CA ILE A 299 1.17 -6.67 -4.78
C ILE A 299 1.32 -7.18 -3.35
N ALA A 300 2.01 -6.46 -2.46
CA ALA A 300 2.16 -6.86 -1.06
C ALA A 300 0.79 -6.87 -0.33
N SER A 301 -0.02 -5.82 -0.49
CA SER A 301 -1.34 -5.69 0.12
C SER A 301 -2.33 -6.78 -0.26
N ILE A 302 -2.23 -7.40 -1.45
CA ILE A 302 -3.04 -8.59 -1.77
C ILE A 302 -2.25 -9.87 -1.44
N GLY A 303 -1.01 -9.93 -1.90
CA GLY A 303 -0.13 -11.10 -1.87
C GLY A 303 0.15 -11.65 -0.48
N LEU A 304 0.14 -10.79 0.54
CA LEU A 304 0.36 -11.15 1.94
C LEU A 304 -0.93 -11.12 2.77
N THR A 305 -1.86 -10.20 2.48
CA THR A 305 -3.11 -10.07 3.25
C THR A 305 -4.06 -11.23 3.01
N ILE A 306 -4.22 -11.72 1.76
CA ILE A 306 -5.10 -12.86 1.47
C ILE A 306 -4.65 -14.13 2.22
N PRO A 307 -3.36 -14.51 2.18
CA PRO A 307 -2.86 -15.60 3.03
C PRO A 307 -3.08 -15.36 4.53
N ALA A 308 -2.80 -14.15 5.03
CA ALA A 308 -2.92 -13.86 6.45
C ALA A 308 -4.39 -13.94 6.93
N ILE A 309 -5.34 -13.44 6.13
CA ILE A 309 -6.77 -13.54 6.43
C ILE A 309 -7.25 -14.98 6.29
N ALA A 310 -6.75 -15.75 5.31
CA ALA A 310 -7.06 -17.17 5.20
C ALA A 310 -6.65 -17.92 6.47
N LEU A 311 -5.47 -17.64 7.01
CA LEU A 311 -5.03 -18.19 8.30
C LEU A 311 -5.91 -17.69 9.45
N ALA A 312 -6.17 -16.38 9.54
CA ALA A 312 -6.99 -15.80 10.59
C ALA A 312 -8.43 -16.38 10.60
N SER A 313 -8.97 -16.71 9.43
CA SER A 313 -10.32 -17.30 9.27
C SER A 313 -10.49 -18.66 9.93
N VAL A 314 -9.41 -19.34 10.32
CA VAL A 314 -9.46 -20.58 11.11
C VAL A 314 -9.98 -20.33 12.53
N TRP A 315 -9.69 -19.15 13.09
CA TRP A 315 -10.09 -18.76 14.44
C TRP A 315 -11.18 -17.68 14.47
N LEU A 316 -11.32 -16.90 13.39
CA LEU A 316 -12.37 -15.89 13.27
C LEU A 316 -13.69 -16.55 12.84
N SER A 317 -14.70 -16.42 13.67
CA SER A 317 -16.08 -16.82 13.34
C SER A 317 -16.80 -15.71 12.58
N GLY A 318 -17.33 -16.01 11.40
CA GLY A 318 -18.17 -15.08 10.63
C GLY A 318 -18.03 -15.27 9.11
N PRO A 319 -18.93 -14.67 8.32
CA PRO A 319 -18.80 -14.66 6.86
C PRO A 319 -17.61 -13.79 6.44
N LEU A 320 -16.82 -14.28 5.47
CA LEU A 320 -15.69 -13.57 4.88
C LEU A 320 -16.02 -13.23 3.43
N LEU A 321 -16.64 -12.07 3.21
CA LEU A 321 -17.12 -11.62 1.91
C LEU A 321 -15.96 -11.00 1.12
N LEU A 322 -15.25 -11.82 0.34
CA LEU A 322 -14.13 -11.38 -0.52
C LEU A 322 -14.57 -10.91 -1.89
N GLY A 323 -15.70 -11.40 -2.41
CA GLY A 323 -16.13 -11.11 -3.77
C GLY A 323 -16.57 -9.66 -3.96
N LEU A 324 -16.05 -9.01 -5.01
CA LEU A 324 -16.37 -7.66 -5.42
C LEU A 324 -17.77 -7.58 -6.03
N GLY A 325 -18.43 -6.45 -5.76
CA GLY A 325 -19.67 -6.07 -6.43
C GLY A 325 -19.44 -5.54 -7.85
N PRO A 326 -20.51 -5.41 -8.66
CA PRO A 326 -20.42 -5.01 -10.07
C PRO A 326 -19.67 -3.70 -10.31
N ILE A 327 -19.93 -2.67 -9.50
CA ILE A 327 -19.27 -1.37 -9.63
C ILE A 327 -17.76 -1.50 -9.43
N HIS A 328 -17.33 -2.20 -8.39
CA HIS A 328 -15.92 -2.43 -8.10
C HIS A 328 -15.23 -3.26 -9.20
N MET A 329 -15.91 -4.26 -9.78
CA MET A 329 -15.40 -5.03 -10.90
C MET A 329 -15.19 -4.17 -12.15
N VAL A 330 -16.14 -3.29 -12.47
CA VAL A 330 -16.02 -2.35 -13.61
C VAL A 330 -14.87 -1.36 -13.39
N LEU A 331 -14.75 -0.79 -12.18
CA LEU A 331 -13.65 0.09 -11.83
C LEU A 331 -12.28 -0.61 -11.90
N LEU A 332 -12.20 -1.85 -11.44
CA LEU A 332 -10.98 -2.67 -11.55
C LEU A 332 -10.62 -2.93 -13.01
N ALA A 333 -11.59 -3.35 -13.82
CA ALA A 333 -11.37 -3.61 -15.24
C ALA A 333 -10.89 -2.35 -15.97
N LEU A 334 -11.55 -1.22 -15.74
CA LEU A 334 -11.15 0.06 -16.32
C LEU A 334 -9.76 0.49 -15.85
N THR A 335 -9.44 0.31 -14.56
CA THR A 335 -8.11 0.56 -14.00
C THR A 335 -7.05 -0.27 -14.71
N VAL A 336 -7.26 -1.57 -14.90
CA VAL A 336 -6.29 -2.47 -15.55
C VAL A 336 -6.08 -2.05 -17.01
N VAL A 337 -7.16 -1.77 -17.75
CA VAL A 337 -7.07 -1.34 -19.16
C VAL A 337 -6.32 -0.03 -19.29
N VAL A 338 -6.69 0.99 -18.50
CA VAL A 338 -6.05 2.31 -18.54
C VAL A 338 -4.59 2.24 -18.08
N SER A 339 -4.30 1.45 -17.06
CA SER A 339 -2.92 1.21 -16.60
C SER A 339 -2.08 0.54 -17.69
N ALA A 340 -2.62 -0.47 -18.37
CA ALA A 340 -1.91 -1.15 -19.45
C ALA A 340 -1.59 -0.18 -20.61
N LEU A 341 -2.58 0.61 -21.05
CA LEU A 341 -2.37 1.64 -22.08
C LEU A 341 -1.39 2.74 -21.66
N THR A 342 -1.29 3.01 -20.36
CA THR A 342 -0.33 3.97 -19.80
C THR A 342 1.07 3.40 -19.73
N ILE A 343 1.22 2.12 -19.36
CA ILE A 343 2.52 1.49 -19.12
C ILE A 343 3.20 1.01 -20.40
N VAL A 344 2.45 0.43 -21.34
CA VAL A 344 2.98 -0.16 -22.59
C VAL A 344 3.95 0.77 -23.34
N PRO A 345 3.71 2.09 -23.44
CA PRO A 345 4.63 3.00 -24.11
C PRO A 345 5.97 3.27 -23.39
N GLY A 346 6.11 2.89 -22.11
CA GLY A 346 7.28 3.24 -21.26
C GLY A 346 7.40 4.73 -20.93
N ARG A 347 6.38 5.51 -21.28
CA ARG A 347 6.33 6.96 -21.05
C ARG A 347 4.90 7.44 -20.98
N ALA A 348 4.65 8.41 -20.11
CA ALA A 348 3.33 8.97 -19.88
C ALA A 348 3.36 10.50 -19.89
N THR A 349 2.30 11.12 -20.39
CA THR A 349 2.11 12.58 -20.36
C THR A 349 1.21 12.97 -19.19
N LEU A 350 0.97 14.28 -19.07
CA LEU A 350 0.02 14.83 -18.10
C LEU A 350 -1.38 14.21 -18.24
N LEU A 351 -1.80 13.88 -19.47
CA LEU A 351 -3.13 13.29 -19.71
C LEU A 351 -3.29 11.95 -18.98
N GLN A 352 -2.33 11.03 -19.11
CA GLN A 352 -2.40 9.73 -18.42
C GLN A 352 -2.44 9.89 -16.90
N GLY A 353 -1.61 10.79 -16.35
CA GLY A 353 -1.67 11.13 -14.92
C GLY A 353 -3.06 11.63 -14.50
N GLY A 354 -3.65 12.53 -15.30
CA GLY A 354 -5.00 13.02 -15.10
C GLY A 354 -6.08 11.93 -15.17
N VAL A 355 -6.00 11.02 -16.16
CA VAL A 355 -6.97 9.91 -16.28
C VAL A 355 -6.94 9.03 -15.04
N HIS A 356 -5.76 8.62 -14.56
CA HIS A 356 -5.64 7.85 -13.32
C HIS A 356 -6.25 8.59 -12.12
N LEU A 357 -5.98 9.89 -11.97
CA LEU A 357 -6.55 10.67 -10.86
C LEU A 357 -8.08 10.81 -10.96
N VAL A 358 -8.65 10.92 -12.16
CA VAL A 358 -10.10 10.91 -12.36
C VAL A 358 -10.71 9.56 -12.02
N LEU A 359 -10.04 8.44 -12.37
CA LEU A 359 -10.48 7.10 -11.95
C LEU A 359 -10.44 6.95 -10.43
N PHE A 360 -9.40 7.47 -9.79
CA PHE A 360 -9.31 7.49 -8.32
C PHE A 360 -10.41 8.33 -7.68
N ALA A 361 -10.68 9.52 -8.22
CA ALA A 361 -11.77 10.39 -7.76
C ALA A 361 -13.14 9.72 -7.96
N GLY A 362 -13.34 9.04 -9.09
CA GLY A 362 -14.55 8.26 -9.37
C GLY A 362 -14.74 7.11 -8.38
N PHE A 363 -13.67 6.40 -8.03
CA PHE A 363 -13.69 5.39 -6.98
C PHE A 363 -14.08 5.98 -5.62
N LEU A 364 -13.47 7.08 -5.19
CA LEU A 364 -13.81 7.74 -3.92
C LEU A 364 -15.26 8.22 -3.91
N PHE A 365 -15.71 8.82 -5.02
CA PHE A 365 -17.09 9.26 -5.17
C PHE A 365 -18.06 8.09 -5.03
N LEU A 366 -17.83 6.98 -5.73
CA LEU A 366 -18.69 5.80 -5.68
C LEU A 366 -18.58 5.02 -4.37
N ALA A 367 -17.47 5.14 -3.63
CA ALA A 367 -17.37 4.58 -2.28
C ALA A 367 -18.29 5.34 -1.29
N VAL A 368 -18.43 6.66 -1.48
CA VAL A 368 -19.27 7.55 -0.66
C VAL A 368 -20.73 7.53 -1.14
N SER A 369 -20.94 7.50 -2.45
CA SER A 369 -22.23 7.58 -3.14
C SER A 369 -22.30 6.51 -4.26
N PRO A 370 -22.52 5.24 -3.89
CA PRO A 370 -22.48 4.09 -4.81
C PRO A 370 -23.58 4.08 -5.87
#